data_AF-A0A1I1HW87-F1
#
_entry.id   AF-A0A1I1HW87-F1
#
_cell.length_a   1.000
_cell.length_b   1.000
_cell.length_c   1.000
_cell.angle_alpha   90.00
_cell.angle_beta   90.00
_cell.angle_gamma   90.00
#
_symmetry.space_group_name_H-M   'P 1'
#
loop_
_entity.id
_entity.type
_entity.pdbx_description
1 polymer ?
#
loop_
_entity_poly.entity_id
_entity_poly.type
_entity_poly.pdbx_seq_one_letter_code
_entity_poly.pdbx_strand_id
1 'polypeptide(L)'
;MNRIQRLRPYLRIRQAALGTAAAILLSACATQGTVQPGAQPGPQGPATEAPAPVTPEMTSAAETLTRMAALQERLYKVAAPLLIDNAELCTRHARNLLGFTAKNRHTYPGSYNEAAHAVLGMGERLQVTNVLVGSGAAKAGLRQGDELVAAAGTPLPPGPAALSQAGAIFGPIVKKQASLPLTIERKGRSRELTVPVTRACAFGIELGNADNVNAYADGQRVMVTRGMMGFVQDDDELAFVVAHTMAHNMLGHAASQRNAATIGGIIENLTNISPDTSMLIGSGGIKAMPATLDAAAERLAVYLLARAGYRVDNVGAFWKRFAATYPATVLNSHTASHPSLALRVASIDKAVAEVKARKSADKPLLP
;
A
#
# COMPACT_ATOMS: atom_id res chain seq x y z
N MET A 1 -10.19 74.21 -5.20
CA MET A 1 -11.30 74.40 -6.18
C MET A 1 -12.00 73.06 -6.28
N ASN A 2 -13.29 72.82 -6.05
CA ASN A 2 -14.50 73.56 -5.68
C ASN A 2 -15.38 72.52 -4.95
N ARG A 3 -15.94 72.78 -3.74
CA ARG A 3 -17.37 73.14 -3.49
C ARG A 3 -18.36 72.05 -4.00
N ILE A 4 -19.39 71.56 -3.30
CA ILE A 4 -20.31 72.11 -2.26
C ILE A 4 -21.24 70.94 -1.83
N GLN A 5 -21.40 70.65 -0.53
CA GLN A 5 -22.60 70.89 0.33
C GLN A 5 -23.86 70.02 0.06
N ARG A 6 -24.31 69.27 1.09
CA ARG A 6 -25.51 69.52 1.96
C ARG A 6 -26.71 68.64 1.50
N LEU A 7 -27.61 68.04 2.29
CA LEU A 7 -28.19 68.30 3.62
C LEU A 7 -28.84 66.98 4.16
N ARG A 8 -28.86 66.80 5.50
CA ARG A 8 -29.81 65.96 6.29
C ARG A 8 -31.15 66.73 6.49
N PRO A 9 -32.12 66.36 7.36
CA PRO A 9 -32.62 65.08 7.94
C PRO A 9 -34.17 64.96 7.79
N TYR A 10 -34.85 63.95 8.38
CA TYR A 10 -35.89 64.14 9.43
C TYR A 10 -36.65 62.84 9.82
N LEU A 11 -36.93 62.78 11.13
CA LEU A 11 -37.65 61.79 11.94
C LEU A 11 -39.18 61.84 11.81
N ARG A 12 -39.85 60.72 12.18
CA ARG A 12 -41.08 60.56 13.06
C ARG A 12 -41.65 59.15 12.79
N ILE A 13 -41.84 58.16 13.70
CA ILE A 13 -42.32 57.97 15.08
C ILE A 13 -43.85 58.12 15.29
N ARG A 14 -44.44 56.97 15.72
CA ARG A 14 -45.72 56.67 16.45
C ARG A 14 -47.02 56.71 15.61
N GLN A 15 -48.05 55.86 15.82
CA GLN A 15 -48.70 55.38 17.05
C GLN A 15 -49.38 54.00 16.90
N ALA A 16 -49.73 53.39 18.04
CA ALA A 16 -50.46 52.14 18.25
C ALA A 16 -51.97 52.35 18.46
N ALA A 17 -52.79 51.30 18.34
CA ALA A 17 -54.01 51.11 19.15
C ALA A 17 -54.57 49.67 19.06
N LEU A 18 -55.00 49.15 20.21
CA LEU A 18 -55.70 47.89 20.47
C LEU A 18 -57.20 47.96 20.07
N GLY A 19 -57.82 46.79 19.85
CA GLY A 19 -59.28 46.63 19.89
C GLY A 19 -59.70 45.16 19.96
N THR A 20 -60.08 44.72 21.16
CA THR A 20 -60.72 43.42 21.47
C THR A 20 -62.22 43.47 21.23
N ALA A 21 -62.81 42.44 20.64
CA ALA A 21 -64.23 42.12 20.80
C ALA A 21 -64.46 40.60 20.73
N ALA A 22 -64.95 40.05 21.83
CA ALA A 22 -65.45 38.69 21.97
C ALA A 22 -66.93 38.64 21.60
N ALA A 23 -67.34 37.63 20.84
CA ALA A 23 -68.75 37.28 20.67
C ALA A 23 -68.90 35.75 20.81
N ILE A 24 -69.71 35.38 21.79
CA ILE A 24 -70.11 34.03 22.19
C ILE A 24 -71.26 33.59 21.28
N LEU A 25 -71.14 32.44 20.58
CA LEU A 25 -72.28 31.76 19.97
C LEU A 25 -72.15 30.23 20.11
N LEU A 26 -73.10 29.71 20.89
CA LEU A 26 -73.78 28.40 20.87
C LEU A 26 -73.02 27.14 20.45
N SER A 27 -72.93 26.25 21.46
CA SER A 27 -72.77 24.82 21.38
C SER A 27 -73.84 24.14 20.51
N ALA A 28 -73.38 23.44 19.46
CA ALA A 28 -74.09 22.32 18.85
C ALA A 28 -73.11 21.15 18.73
N CYS A 29 -73.33 20.09 19.50
CA CYS A 29 -72.61 18.84 19.36
C CYS A 29 -73.06 18.15 18.07
N ALA A 30 -72.20 18.20 17.04
CA ALA A 30 -72.27 17.30 15.90
C ALA A 30 -70.90 16.64 15.74
N THR A 31 -70.76 15.42 16.25
CA THR A 31 -69.67 14.52 15.92
C THR A 31 -69.81 14.08 14.47
N GLN A 32 -69.11 14.75 13.57
CA GLN A 32 -68.84 14.26 12.23
C GLN A 32 -67.33 14.25 12.02
N GLY A 33 -66.80 13.08 11.66
CA GLY A 33 -65.38 12.78 11.66
C GLY A 33 -64.58 13.73 10.77
N THR A 34 -63.50 14.27 11.32
CA THR A 34 -62.47 14.96 10.56
C THR A 34 -61.80 13.95 9.64
N VAL A 35 -62.03 14.08 8.33
CA VAL A 35 -61.15 13.54 7.29
C VAL A 35 -59.78 14.17 7.52
N GLN A 36 -58.80 13.36 7.94
CA GLN A 36 -57.40 13.77 7.97
C GLN A 36 -56.97 14.15 6.54
N PRO A 37 -56.37 15.33 6.33
CA PRO A 37 -55.61 15.58 5.12
C PRO A 37 -54.53 14.49 5.02
N GLY A 38 -54.52 13.75 3.91
CA GLY A 38 -53.52 12.72 3.67
C GLY A 38 -52.13 13.31 3.87
N ALA A 39 -51.35 12.69 4.75
CA ALA A 39 -49.95 13.03 4.96
C ALA A 39 -49.24 12.99 3.60
N GLN A 40 -48.70 14.12 3.16
CA GLN A 40 -47.74 14.12 2.08
C GLN A 40 -46.56 13.25 2.53
N PRO A 41 -46.08 12.30 1.70
CA PRO A 41 -44.85 11.59 2.01
C PRO A 41 -43.74 12.63 2.16
N GLY A 42 -43.16 12.73 3.35
CA GLY A 42 -41.93 13.48 3.53
C GLY A 42 -40.86 12.94 2.57
N PRO A 43 -39.89 13.76 2.15
CA PRO A 43 -38.80 13.30 1.29
C PRO A 43 -38.17 12.08 1.95
N GLN A 44 -38.28 10.94 1.27
CA GLN A 44 -37.64 9.70 1.68
C GLN A 44 -36.15 10.03 1.83
N GLY A 45 -35.65 9.97 3.06
CA GLY A 45 -34.20 9.98 3.30
C GLY A 45 -33.57 8.90 2.42
N PRO A 46 -32.31 9.08 1.96
CA PRO A 46 -31.69 8.15 1.02
C PRO A 46 -31.87 6.74 1.56
N ALA A 47 -32.61 5.92 0.81
CA ALA A 47 -32.81 4.53 1.14
C ALA A 47 -31.42 3.93 1.35
N THR A 48 -31.20 3.36 2.53
CA THR A 48 -30.00 2.58 2.79
C THR A 48 -30.10 1.41 1.83
N GLU A 49 -29.42 1.52 0.69
CA GLU A 49 -29.43 0.52 -0.36
C GLU A 49 -28.96 -0.77 0.30
N ALA A 50 -29.84 -1.78 0.33
CA ALA A 50 -29.49 -3.08 0.87
C ALA A 50 -28.25 -3.56 0.10
N PRO A 51 -27.22 -4.12 0.76
CA PRO A 51 -26.03 -4.59 0.08
C PRO A 51 -26.44 -5.50 -1.07
N ALA A 52 -25.97 -5.20 -2.28
CA ALA A 52 -26.29 -5.99 -3.46
C ALA A 52 -26.02 -7.48 -3.16
N PRO A 53 -26.90 -8.41 -3.56
CA PRO A 53 -26.72 -9.82 -3.28
C PRO A 53 -25.40 -10.31 -3.87
N VAL A 54 -24.55 -10.91 -3.04
CA VAL A 54 -23.23 -11.41 -3.42
C VAL A 54 -23.41 -12.54 -4.45
N THR A 55 -22.94 -12.34 -5.67
CA THR A 55 -23.01 -13.34 -6.73
C THR A 55 -21.91 -14.41 -6.56
N PRO A 56 -22.02 -15.59 -7.19
CA PRO A 56 -20.92 -16.57 -7.24
C PRO A 56 -19.63 -15.99 -7.82
N GLU A 57 -19.74 -15.11 -8.82
CA GLU A 57 -18.60 -14.38 -9.39
C GLU A 57 -17.94 -13.46 -8.36
N MET A 58 -18.74 -12.68 -7.61
CA MET A 58 -18.24 -11.83 -6.53
C MET A 58 -17.56 -12.64 -5.42
N THR A 59 -18.07 -13.85 -5.13
CA THR A 59 -17.47 -14.76 -4.14
C THR A 59 -16.10 -15.24 -4.61
N SER A 60 -15.98 -15.71 -5.85
CA SER A 60 -14.69 -16.11 -6.45
C SER A 60 -13.70 -14.95 -6.54
N ALA A 61 -14.17 -13.76 -6.92
CA ALA A 61 -13.38 -12.54 -6.95
C ALA A 61 -12.86 -12.19 -5.55
N ALA A 62 -13.72 -12.28 -4.53
CA ALA A 62 -13.36 -12.01 -3.15
C ALA A 62 -12.35 -13.01 -2.58
N GLU A 63 -12.50 -14.30 -2.88
CA GLU A 63 -11.51 -15.33 -2.50
C GLU A 63 -10.15 -15.05 -3.14
N THR A 64 -10.14 -14.63 -4.41
CA THR A 64 -8.92 -14.22 -5.13
C THR A 64 -8.26 -13.04 -4.43
N LEU A 65 -9.03 -11.98 -4.14
CA LEU A 65 -8.53 -10.79 -3.44
C LEU A 65 -8.02 -11.11 -2.04
N THR A 66 -8.71 -11.98 -1.30
CA THR A 66 -8.31 -12.40 0.04
C THR A 66 -6.96 -13.13 0.01
N ARG A 67 -6.80 -14.05 -0.95
CA ARG A 67 -5.53 -14.78 -1.14
C ARG A 67 -4.39 -13.85 -1.54
N MET A 68 -4.64 -12.92 -2.46
CA MET A 68 -3.66 -11.92 -2.87
C MET A 68 -3.26 -11.01 -1.71
N ALA A 69 -4.23 -10.55 -0.91
CA ALA A 69 -3.98 -9.73 0.27
C ALA A 69 -3.11 -10.47 1.30
N ALA A 70 -3.40 -11.74 1.59
CA ALA A 70 -2.62 -12.55 2.52
C ALA A 70 -1.17 -12.78 2.04
N LEU A 71 -0.97 -13.04 0.74
CA LEU A 71 0.37 -13.16 0.15
C LEU A 71 1.15 -11.85 0.20
N GLN A 72 0.49 -10.74 -0.12
CA GLN A 72 1.08 -9.40 -0.05
C GLN A 72 1.46 -9.03 1.39
N GLU A 73 0.61 -9.35 2.36
CA GLU A 73 0.85 -9.12 3.78
C GLU A 73 2.07 -9.90 4.27
N ARG A 74 2.14 -11.21 3.95
CA ARG A 74 3.32 -12.05 4.27
C ARG A 74 4.59 -11.44 3.67
N LEU A 75 4.54 -11.01 2.40
CA LEU A 75 5.67 -10.38 1.73
C LEU A 75 6.09 -9.06 2.41
N TYR A 76 5.13 -8.20 2.81
CA TYR A 76 5.41 -6.97 3.56
C TYR A 76 6.04 -7.25 4.92
N LYS A 77 5.53 -8.25 5.64
CA LYS A 77 6.06 -8.67 6.94
C LYS A 77 7.52 -9.06 6.83
N VAL A 78 7.89 -9.83 5.81
CA VAL A 78 9.27 -10.26 5.57
C VAL A 78 10.15 -9.11 5.06
N ALA A 79 9.62 -8.24 4.21
CA ALA A 79 10.38 -7.10 3.69
C ALA A 79 10.63 -6.01 4.75
N ALA A 80 9.77 -5.86 5.77
CA ALA A 80 9.84 -4.76 6.73
C ALA A 80 11.21 -4.57 7.43
N PRO A 81 11.79 -5.59 8.11
CA PRO A 81 13.11 -5.43 8.72
C PRO A 81 14.21 -5.24 7.66
N LEU A 82 14.10 -5.86 6.48
CA LEU A 82 15.04 -5.62 5.38
C LEU A 82 15.04 -4.15 4.93
N LEU A 83 13.88 -3.50 4.85
CA LEU A 83 13.76 -2.10 4.45
C LEU A 83 14.22 -1.13 5.57
N ILE A 84 13.92 -1.44 6.82
CA ILE A 84 14.17 -0.53 7.96
C ILE A 84 15.63 -0.64 8.43
N ASP A 85 16.11 -1.85 8.71
CA ASP A 85 17.40 -2.07 9.39
C ASP A 85 18.61 -1.89 8.45
N ASN A 86 18.34 -1.80 7.14
CA ASN A 86 19.32 -1.52 6.10
C ASN A 86 19.28 -0.10 5.53
N ALA A 87 18.52 0.82 6.15
CA ALA A 87 18.41 2.20 5.69
C ALA A 87 19.77 2.89 5.52
N GLU A 88 20.74 2.56 6.37
CA GLU A 88 22.12 3.05 6.32
C GLU A 88 22.88 2.57 5.06
N LEU A 89 22.71 1.31 4.68
CA LEU A 89 23.33 0.74 3.47
C LEU A 89 22.64 1.23 2.19
N CYS A 90 21.40 1.70 2.29
CA CYS A 90 20.56 2.12 1.17
C CYS A 90 20.69 3.62 0.86
N THR A 91 21.91 4.12 0.79
CA THR A 91 22.24 5.55 0.70
C THR A 91 21.46 6.31 -0.39
N ARG A 92 21.26 5.71 -1.57
CA ARG A 92 20.57 6.35 -2.70
C ARG A 92 19.05 6.30 -2.63
N HIS A 93 18.47 5.26 -2.03
CA HIS A 93 17.02 5.02 -2.06
C HIS A 93 16.33 5.20 -0.71
N ALA A 94 17.09 5.30 0.38
CA ALA A 94 16.47 5.42 1.66
C ALA A 94 15.82 6.82 1.79
N ARG A 95 14.56 6.87 2.26
CA ARG A 95 13.83 8.10 2.60
C ARG A 95 13.15 7.97 3.97
N ASN A 96 12.50 9.05 4.41
CA ASN A 96 11.52 9.00 5.49
C ASN A 96 10.20 8.47 4.90
N LEU A 97 9.61 7.46 5.53
CA LEU A 97 8.35 6.83 5.13
C LEU A 97 7.39 6.83 6.33
N LEU A 98 6.08 6.74 6.06
CA LEU A 98 5.09 6.54 7.12
C LEU A 98 5.04 5.07 7.57
N GLY A 99 5.29 4.14 6.64
CA GLY A 99 5.32 2.71 6.93
C GLY A 99 3.98 2.00 6.80
N PHE A 100 3.10 2.46 5.91
CA PHE A 100 1.86 1.77 5.57
C PHE A 100 1.50 1.97 4.09
N THR A 101 0.62 1.12 3.56
CA THR A 101 -0.04 1.31 2.27
C THR A 101 -1.55 1.36 2.46
N ALA A 102 -2.25 2.04 1.54
CA ALA A 102 -3.69 2.17 1.59
C ALA A 102 -4.30 2.10 0.18
N LYS A 103 -5.50 1.56 0.08
CA LYS A 103 -6.28 1.39 -1.16
C LYS A 103 -7.75 1.67 -0.86
N ASN A 104 -8.55 1.89 -1.88
CA ASN A 104 -10.01 1.94 -1.77
C ASN A 104 -10.64 1.01 -2.82
N ARG A 105 -11.97 0.89 -2.85
CA ARG A 105 -12.67 0.01 -3.79
C ARG A 105 -12.29 0.25 -5.25
N HIS A 106 -12.04 1.52 -5.61
CA HIS A 106 -11.66 1.96 -6.95
C HIS A 106 -10.24 1.56 -7.38
N THR A 107 -9.44 1.01 -6.46
CA THR A 107 -8.17 0.39 -6.81
C THR A 107 -8.36 -0.94 -7.55
N TYR A 108 -9.56 -1.53 -7.46
CA TYR A 108 -9.91 -2.80 -8.08
C TYR A 108 -10.91 -2.55 -9.24
N PRO A 109 -10.63 -3.01 -10.48
CA PRO A 109 -11.50 -2.79 -11.63
C PRO A 109 -12.67 -3.78 -11.68
N GLY A 110 -13.75 -3.40 -12.38
CA GLY A 110 -14.85 -4.31 -12.71
C GLY A 110 -15.51 -4.96 -11.48
N SER A 111 -15.80 -6.26 -11.56
CA SER A 111 -16.44 -7.02 -10.47
C SER A 111 -15.58 -7.11 -9.20
N TYR A 112 -14.27 -6.88 -9.29
CA TYR A 112 -13.40 -6.79 -8.11
C TYR A 112 -13.66 -5.55 -7.26
N ASN A 113 -14.21 -4.48 -7.83
CA ASN A 113 -14.62 -3.29 -7.09
C ASN A 113 -15.72 -3.64 -6.09
N GLU A 114 -16.80 -4.27 -6.57
CA GLU A 114 -17.92 -4.73 -5.74
C GLU A 114 -17.49 -5.81 -4.75
N ALA A 115 -16.61 -6.74 -5.18
CA ALA A 115 -16.07 -7.76 -4.28
C ALA A 115 -15.20 -7.16 -3.15
N ALA A 116 -14.37 -6.16 -3.46
CA ALA A 116 -13.58 -5.44 -2.46
C ALA A 116 -14.47 -4.68 -1.47
N HIS A 117 -15.57 -4.11 -1.94
CA HIS A 117 -16.56 -3.48 -1.06
C HIS A 117 -17.26 -4.52 -0.17
N ALA A 118 -17.84 -5.56 -0.77
CA ALA A 118 -18.65 -6.54 -0.08
C ALA A 118 -17.86 -7.40 0.92
N VAL A 119 -16.60 -7.75 0.60
CA VAL A 119 -15.82 -8.72 1.39
C VAL A 119 -14.65 -8.09 2.14
N LEU A 120 -13.96 -7.10 1.55
CA LEU A 120 -12.87 -6.40 2.24
C LEU A 120 -13.37 -5.15 3.01
N GLY A 121 -14.65 -4.80 2.88
CA GLY A 121 -15.23 -3.61 3.51
C GLY A 121 -14.61 -2.31 2.98
N MET A 122 -14.07 -2.32 1.76
CA MET A 122 -13.44 -1.13 1.19
C MET A 122 -14.51 -0.18 0.65
N GLY A 123 -14.56 1.03 1.19
CA GLY A 123 -15.45 2.08 0.73
C GLY A 123 -14.79 3.06 -0.24
N GLU A 124 -15.32 4.27 -0.26
CA GLU A 124 -14.83 5.39 -1.06
C GLU A 124 -13.51 5.97 -0.54
N ARG A 125 -13.28 5.91 0.77
CA ARG A 125 -12.06 6.41 1.42
C ARG A 125 -10.91 5.41 1.29
N LEU A 126 -9.69 5.92 1.39
CA LEU A 126 -8.51 5.06 1.51
C LEU A 126 -8.57 4.28 2.82
N GLN A 127 -8.43 2.96 2.72
CA GLN A 127 -8.33 2.04 3.83
C GLN A 127 -6.91 1.47 3.86
N VAL A 128 -6.30 1.41 5.05
CA VAL A 128 -4.98 0.83 5.26
C VAL A 128 -5.00 -0.65 4.89
N THR A 129 -4.13 -1.06 3.96
CA THR A 129 -4.03 -2.44 3.49
C THR A 129 -2.84 -3.18 4.08
N ASN A 130 -1.71 -2.50 4.32
CA ASN A 130 -0.55 -3.08 4.99
C ASN A 130 0.10 -2.06 5.92
N VAL A 131 0.73 -2.53 6.99
CA VAL A 131 1.55 -1.73 7.90
C VAL A 131 2.91 -2.42 8.04
N LEU A 132 4.00 -1.71 7.76
CA LEU A 132 5.34 -2.24 7.97
C LEU A 132 5.59 -2.44 9.46
N VAL A 133 5.92 -3.66 9.87
CA VAL A 133 6.34 -3.97 11.25
C VAL A 133 7.58 -3.13 11.60
N GLY A 134 7.62 -2.60 12.83
CA GLY A 134 8.71 -1.73 13.31
C GLY A 134 8.66 -0.29 12.81
N SER A 135 7.79 0.03 11.85
CA SER A 135 7.60 1.39 11.35
C SER A 135 6.86 2.29 12.35
N GLY A 136 6.87 3.59 12.06
CA GLY A 136 6.18 4.60 12.83
C GLY A 136 4.66 4.45 12.78
N ALA A 137 4.10 4.02 11.64
CA ALA A 137 2.69 3.65 11.57
C ALA A 137 2.34 2.52 12.53
N ALA A 138 3.17 1.48 12.61
CA ALA A 138 2.98 0.39 13.58
C ALA A 138 3.09 0.89 15.02
N LYS A 139 4.10 1.73 15.33
CA LYS A 139 4.30 2.32 16.66
C LYS A 139 3.15 3.24 17.08
N ALA A 140 2.55 3.95 16.14
CA ALA A 140 1.39 4.80 16.39
C ALA A 140 0.08 4.01 16.52
N GLY A 141 0.10 2.69 16.31
CA GLY A 141 -1.08 1.84 16.44
C GLY A 141 -2.03 1.87 15.24
N LEU A 142 -1.54 2.31 14.07
CA LEU A 142 -2.24 2.15 12.79
C LEU A 142 -2.36 0.65 12.46
N ARG A 143 -3.50 0.24 11.92
CA ARG A 143 -3.80 -1.17 11.62
C ARG A 143 -4.44 -1.29 10.25
N GLN A 144 -4.32 -2.47 9.66
CA GLN A 144 -5.10 -2.85 8.49
C GLN A 144 -6.61 -2.66 8.77
N GLY A 145 -7.33 -2.13 7.79
CA GLY A 145 -8.76 -1.83 7.89
C GLY A 145 -9.07 -0.43 8.45
N ASP A 146 -8.08 0.34 8.91
CA ASP A 146 -8.31 1.74 9.28
C ASP A 146 -8.64 2.57 8.05
N GLU A 147 -9.73 3.35 8.10
CA GLU A 147 -10.03 4.33 7.05
C GLU A 147 -9.32 5.64 7.32
N LEU A 148 -8.67 6.21 6.31
CA LEU A 148 -7.96 7.47 6.40
C LEU A 148 -8.94 8.63 6.15
N VAL A 149 -9.06 9.53 7.12
CA VAL A 149 -10.00 10.65 7.08
C VAL A 149 -9.27 11.96 6.76
N ALA A 150 -8.19 12.26 7.48
CA ALA A 150 -7.43 13.50 7.29
C ALA A 150 -5.96 13.31 7.66
N ALA A 151 -5.10 14.13 7.06
CA ALA A 151 -3.66 14.16 7.30
C ALA A 151 -3.23 15.60 7.58
N ALA A 152 -2.64 15.83 8.76
CA ALA A 152 -2.29 17.16 9.26
C ALA A 152 -3.44 18.18 9.15
N GLY A 153 -4.67 17.75 9.50
CA GLY A 153 -5.87 18.58 9.40
C GLY A 153 -6.44 18.77 7.99
N THR A 154 -5.76 18.29 6.95
CA THR A 154 -6.27 18.30 5.57
C THR A 154 -7.10 17.05 5.31
N PRO A 155 -8.40 17.15 4.96
CA PRO A 155 -9.20 15.99 4.60
C PRO A 155 -8.61 15.23 3.41
N LEU A 156 -8.63 13.90 3.47
CA LEU A 156 -8.21 13.04 2.37
C LEU A 156 -9.38 12.85 1.40
N PRO A 157 -9.15 12.94 0.08
CA PRO A 157 -10.22 12.82 -0.91
C PRO A 157 -10.75 11.38 -0.97
N PRO A 158 -12.08 11.19 -1.05
CA PRO A 158 -12.67 9.90 -1.40
C PRO A 158 -12.68 9.67 -2.92
N GLY A 159 -13.14 8.49 -3.35
CA GLY A 159 -13.44 8.19 -4.75
C GLY A 159 -12.27 7.72 -5.59
N PRO A 160 -12.43 7.62 -6.92
CA PRO A 160 -11.43 7.03 -7.81
C PRO A 160 -10.06 7.73 -7.80
N ALA A 161 -10.04 9.02 -7.49
CA ALA A 161 -8.81 9.81 -7.41
C ALA A 161 -8.15 9.81 -6.02
N ALA A 162 -8.71 9.12 -5.03
CA ALA A 162 -8.24 9.14 -3.65
C ALA A 162 -6.75 8.81 -3.53
N LEU A 163 -6.31 7.72 -4.18
CA LEU A 163 -4.94 7.25 -4.13
C LEU A 163 -3.96 8.21 -4.83
N SER A 164 -4.31 8.68 -6.03
CA SER A 164 -3.44 9.57 -6.81
C SER A 164 -3.27 10.95 -6.16
N GLN A 165 -4.30 11.44 -5.47
CA GLN A 165 -4.27 12.73 -4.78
C GLN A 165 -3.64 12.66 -3.38
N ALA A 166 -3.73 11.51 -2.69
CA ALA A 166 -3.16 11.35 -1.35
C ALA A 166 -1.65 11.60 -1.29
N GLY A 167 -0.91 11.25 -2.36
CA GLY A 167 0.53 11.51 -2.46
C GLY A 167 0.89 12.99 -2.36
N ALA A 168 0.06 13.88 -2.89
CA ALA A 168 0.27 15.33 -2.81
C ALA A 168 0.08 15.87 -1.38
N ILE A 169 -0.72 15.19 -0.56
CA ILE A 169 -0.96 15.55 0.84
C ILE A 169 0.16 14.99 1.73
N PHE A 170 0.46 13.69 1.62
CA PHE A 170 1.49 13.06 2.46
C PHE A 170 2.92 13.52 2.13
N GLY A 171 3.23 13.71 0.85
CA GLY A 171 4.59 13.98 0.38
C GLY A 171 5.27 15.17 1.06
N PRO A 172 4.66 16.37 1.08
CA PRO A 172 5.23 17.55 1.76
C PRO A 172 5.42 17.34 3.27
N ILE A 173 4.49 16.63 3.92
CA ILE A 173 4.51 16.42 5.38
C ILE A 173 5.67 15.50 5.76
N VAL A 174 5.79 14.35 5.10
CA VAL A 174 6.84 13.34 5.37
C VAL A 174 8.25 13.89 5.11
N LYS A 175 8.39 14.86 4.20
CA LYS A 175 9.67 15.53 3.92
C LYS A 175 10.07 16.55 4.98
N LYS A 176 9.10 17.22 5.63
CA LYS A 176 9.35 18.38 6.50
C LYS A 176 9.17 18.11 7.99
N GLN A 177 8.35 17.13 8.34
CA GLN A 177 7.95 16.87 9.72
C GLN A 177 8.48 15.51 10.20
N ALA A 178 8.82 15.44 11.49
CA ALA A 178 9.23 14.20 12.14
C ALA A 178 8.06 13.24 12.40
N SER A 179 6.83 13.74 12.34
CA SER A 179 5.60 12.97 12.52
C SER A 179 4.44 13.56 11.74
N LEU A 180 3.47 12.72 11.41
CA LEU A 180 2.22 13.06 10.74
C LEU A 180 1.05 12.90 11.72
N PRO A 181 0.31 13.97 12.05
CA PRO A 181 -1.02 13.85 12.64
C PRO A 181 -1.96 13.21 11.61
N LEU A 182 -2.57 12.08 11.95
CA LEU A 182 -3.44 11.32 11.07
C LEU A 182 -4.77 11.07 11.79
N THR A 183 -5.86 11.52 11.18
CA THR A 183 -7.21 11.20 11.62
C THR A 183 -7.67 9.97 10.86
N ILE A 184 -8.07 8.92 11.59
CA ILE A 184 -8.60 7.69 11.03
C ILE A 184 -9.99 7.39 11.58
N GLU A 185 -10.70 6.50 10.90
CA GLU A 185 -11.90 5.86 11.40
C GLU A 185 -11.64 4.36 11.59
N ARG A 186 -11.98 3.84 12.76
CA ARG A 186 -11.87 2.40 13.07
C ARG A 186 -13.16 1.94 13.73
N LYS A 187 -13.89 1.04 13.06
CA LYS A 187 -15.18 0.52 13.53
C LYS A 187 -16.18 1.65 13.84
N GLY A 188 -16.31 2.61 12.93
CA GLY A 188 -17.22 3.75 13.07
C GLY A 188 -16.80 4.81 14.09
N ARG A 189 -15.59 4.72 14.67
CA ARG A 189 -15.09 5.67 15.66
C ARG A 189 -13.87 6.41 15.13
N SER A 190 -13.95 7.74 15.16
CA SER A 190 -12.82 8.62 14.85
C SER A 190 -11.71 8.46 15.89
N ARG A 191 -10.45 8.45 15.43
CA ARG A 191 -9.24 8.42 16.25
C ARG A 191 -8.20 9.33 15.64
N GLU A 192 -7.43 9.99 16.51
CA GLU A 192 -6.25 10.73 16.11
C GLU A 192 -4.99 9.94 16.46
N LEU A 193 -4.11 9.78 15.49
CA LEU A 193 -2.81 9.15 15.63
C LEU A 193 -1.73 10.17 15.31
N THR A 194 -0.59 10.10 16.00
CA THR A 194 0.62 10.83 15.60
C THR A 194 1.63 9.81 15.09
N VAL A 195 1.80 9.75 13.77
CA VAL A 195 2.62 8.74 13.09
C VAL A 195 4.04 9.28 12.88
N PRO A 196 5.05 8.83 13.64
CA PRO A 196 6.43 9.24 13.39
C PRO A 196 6.91 8.73 12.03
N VAL A 197 7.78 9.49 11.37
CA VAL A 197 8.41 9.02 10.13
C VAL A 197 9.47 7.95 10.44
N THR A 198 9.62 6.99 9.54
CA THR A 198 10.60 5.91 9.64
C THR A 198 11.61 6.03 8.51
N ARG A 199 12.89 6.12 8.85
CA ARG A 199 13.98 6.08 7.88
C ARG A 199 14.12 4.65 7.37
N ALA A 200 13.85 4.42 6.09
CA ALA A 200 13.88 3.07 5.47
C ALA A 200 14.26 3.15 3.99
N CYS A 201 14.69 2.03 3.41
CA CYS A 201 14.82 1.83 1.97
C CYS A 201 13.46 2.08 1.30
N ALA A 202 13.32 3.07 0.42
CA ALA A 202 12.03 3.45 -0.18
C ALA A 202 11.71 2.62 -1.43
N PHE A 203 11.84 1.29 -1.34
CA PHE A 203 11.42 0.39 -2.42
C PHE A 203 9.94 0.02 -2.28
N GLY A 204 9.22 0.02 -3.40
CA GLY A 204 7.88 -0.58 -3.46
C GLY A 204 7.99 -2.10 -3.33
N ILE A 205 7.18 -2.72 -2.47
CA ILE A 205 7.14 -4.17 -2.30
C ILE A 205 5.85 -4.68 -2.93
N GLU A 206 5.97 -5.48 -3.99
CA GLU A 206 4.86 -5.83 -4.86
C GLU A 206 4.71 -7.35 -5.00
N LEU A 207 3.48 -7.84 -4.87
CA LEU A 207 3.14 -9.20 -5.27
C LEU A 207 2.87 -9.24 -6.77
N GLY A 208 3.56 -10.11 -7.50
CA GLY A 208 3.26 -10.41 -8.89
C GLY A 208 2.25 -11.55 -9.01
N ASN A 209 1.11 -11.32 -9.67
CA ASN A 209 0.00 -12.27 -9.82
C ASN A 209 0.24 -13.29 -10.94
N ALA A 210 1.42 -13.89 -10.98
CA ALA A 210 1.81 -14.92 -11.93
C ALA A 210 2.45 -16.14 -11.26
N ASP A 211 2.32 -17.29 -11.92
CA ASP A 211 2.77 -18.59 -11.41
C ASP A 211 4.23 -18.91 -11.79
N ASN A 212 4.87 -18.11 -12.65
CA ASN A 212 6.29 -18.27 -12.90
C ASN A 212 7.08 -18.01 -11.61
N VAL A 213 8.11 -18.81 -11.33
CA VAL A 213 8.87 -18.73 -10.08
C VAL A 213 10.00 -17.72 -10.26
N ASN A 214 9.74 -16.45 -9.91
CA ASN A 214 10.66 -15.35 -10.18
C ASN A 214 10.52 -14.16 -9.21
N ALA A 215 11.48 -13.23 -9.27
CA ALA A 215 11.45 -11.95 -8.59
C ALA A 215 12.14 -10.89 -9.45
N TYR A 216 11.68 -9.64 -9.37
CA TYR A 216 12.08 -8.58 -10.29
C TYR A 216 12.47 -7.29 -9.56
N ALA A 217 13.53 -6.65 -10.06
CA ALA A 217 14.10 -5.40 -9.55
C ALA A 217 14.24 -4.39 -10.70
N ASP A 218 13.47 -3.31 -10.69
CA ASP A 218 13.52 -2.25 -11.71
C ASP A 218 14.32 -1.00 -11.28
N GLY A 219 14.88 -1.02 -10.07
CA GLY A 219 15.56 0.09 -9.42
C GLY A 219 14.72 0.80 -8.35
N GLN A 220 13.40 0.63 -8.33
CA GLN A 220 12.48 1.27 -7.39
C GLN A 220 11.53 0.28 -6.69
N ARG A 221 11.27 -0.88 -7.29
CA ARG A 221 10.35 -1.91 -6.79
C ARG A 221 11.07 -3.24 -6.64
N VAL A 222 10.64 -4.01 -5.64
CA VAL A 222 10.96 -5.41 -5.44
C VAL A 222 9.64 -6.15 -5.62
N MET A 223 9.53 -6.89 -6.73
CA MET A 223 8.37 -7.72 -6.99
C MET A 223 8.71 -9.19 -6.79
N VAL A 224 7.87 -9.91 -6.05
CA VAL A 224 7.97 -11.37 -5.89
C VAL A 224 6.71 -12.00 -6.45
N THR A 225 6.85 -12.98 -7.36
CA THR A 225 5.69 -13.63 -7.97
C THR A 225 4.99 -14.60 -7.01
N ARG A 226 3.70 -14.86 -7.22
CA ARG A 226 2.95 -15.91 -6.52
C ARG A 226 3.62 -17.28 -6.67
N GLY A 227 4.21 -17.58 -7.83
CA GLY A 227 5.03 -18.77 -8.04
C GLY A 227 6.22 -18.86 -7.08
N MET A 228 6.97 -17.77 -6.90
CA MET A 228 8.08 -17.71 -5.93
C MET A 228 7.60 -17.85 -4.48
N MET A 229 6.48 -17.19 -4.14
CA MET A 229 5.86 -17.32 -2.82
C MET A 229 5.44 -18.77 -2.49
N GLY A 230 5.06 -19.55 -3.51
CA GLY A 230 4.74 -20.97 -3.38
C GLY A 230 5.95 -21.91 -3.35
N PHE A 231 7.12 -21.46 -3.81
CA PHE A 231 8.36 -22.25 -3.77
C PHE A 231 9.08 -22.17 -2.42
N VAL A 232 9.14 -20.98 -1.82
CA VAL A 232 9.82 -20.75 -0.54
C VAL A 232 9.15 -21.53 0.59
N GLN A 233 9.96 -22.19 1.42
CA GLN A 233 9.46 -23.07 2.49
C GLN A 233 9.13 -22.32 3.78
N ASP A 234 9.82 -21.20 4.03
CA ASP A 234 9.65 -20.38 5.22
C ASP A 234 9.91 -18.89 4.92
N ASP A 235 9.80 -18.06 5.95
CA ASP A 235 10.01 -16.62 5.85
C ASP A 235 11.50 -16.23 5.73
N ASP A 236 12.45 -17.10 6.13
CA ASP A 236 13.88 -16.86 5.89
C ASP A 236 14.19 -16.99 4.39
N GLU A 237 13.69 -18.03 3.73
CA GLU A 237 13.89 -18.22 2.29
C GLU A 237 13.23 -17.12 1.47
N LEU A 238 12.05 -16.65 1.89
CA LEU A 238 11.44 -15.47 1.29
C LEU A 238 12.33 -14.23 1.49
N ALA A 239 12.91 -14.05 2.68
CA ALA A 239 13.84 -12.97 2.94
C ALA A 239 15.08 -13.04 2.03
N PHE A 240 15.57 -14.24 1.69
CA PHE A 240 16.71 -14.40 0.78
C PHE A 240 16.41 -13.82 -0.61
N VAL A 241 15.23 -14.15 -1.14
CA VAL A 241 14.76 -13.62 -2.43
C VAL A 241 14.62 -12.11 -2.36
N VAL A 242 13.94 -11.58 -1.33
CA VAL A 242 13.72 -10.13 -1.17
C VAL A 242 15.05 -9.40 -1.03
N ALA A 243 16.00 -9.91 -0.23
CA ALA A 243 17.31 -9.30 -0.03
C ALA A 243 18.15 -9.29 -1.32
N HIS A 244 18.14 -10.37 -2.10
CA HIS A 244 18.79 -10.43 -3.42
C HIS A 244 18.21 -9.39 -4.39
N THR A 245 16.88 -9.32 -4.49
CA THR A 245 16.19 -8.36 -5.35
C THR A 245 16.43 -6.90 -4.88
N MET A 246 16.42 -6.65 -3.57
CA MET A 246 16.79 -5.35 -3.00
C MET A 246 18.24 -4.97 -3.33
N ALA A 247 19.18 -5.91 -3.24
CA ALA A 247 20.58 -5.68 -3.55
C ALA A 247 20.78 -5.25 -5.02
N HIS A 248 20.06 -5.87 -5.96
CA HIS A 248 20.05 -5.43 -7.36
C HIS A 248 19.59 -3.98 -7.53
N ASN A 249 18.54 -3.56 -6.81
CA ASN A 249 18.08 -2.17 -6.82
C ASN A 249 19.13 -1.22 -6.23
N MET A 250 19.67 -1.54 -5.05
CA MET A 250 20.68 -0.72 -4.36
C MET A 250 21.95 -0.51 -5.18
N LEU A 251 22.39 -1.55 -5.90
CA LEU A 251 23.56 -1.51 -6.78
C LEU A 251 23.26 -0.88 -8.15
N GLY A 252 21.99 -0.67 -8.51
CA GLY A 252 21.58 -0.04 -9.76
C GLY A 252 21.77 -0.95 -10.99
N HIS A 253 21.72 -2.27 -10.79
CA HIS A 253 21.99 -3.24 -11.86
C HIS A 253 20.97 -3.17 -13.01
N ALA A 254 19.68 -2.93 -12.72
CA ALA A 254 18.66 -2.77 -13.76
C ALA A 254 18.97 -1.61 -14.72
N ALA A 255 19.47 -0.49 -14.17
CA ALA A 255 19.86 0.68 -14.95
C ALA A 255 21.16 0.42 -15.74
N SER A 256 22.18 -0.18 -15.12
CA SER A 256 23.45 -0.48 -15.79
C SER A 256 23.29 -1.48 -16.94
N GLN A 257 22.33 -2.41 -16.82
CA GLN A 257 21.99 -3.37 -17.87
C GLN A 257 20.98 -2.85 -18.90
N ARG A 258 20.50 -1.60 -18.76
CA ARG A 258 19.44 -1.00 -19.58
C ARG A 258 18.13 -1.81 -19.58
N ASN A 259 17.84 -2.52 -18.48
CA ASN A 259 16.66 -3.35 -18.30
C ASN A 259 15.56 -2.68 -17.46
N ALA A 260 15.84 -1.54 -16.81
CA ALA A 260 14.91 -0.91 -15.86
C ALA A 260 13.50 -0.67 -16.43
N ALA A 261 13.38 -0.15 -17.66
CA ALA A 261 12.08 0.08 -18.30
C ALA A 261 11.36 -1.24 -18.65
N THR A 262 12.08 -2.23 -19.18
CA THR A 262 11.53 -3.56 -19.52
C THR A 262 11.00 -4.26 -18.27
N ILE A 263 11.80 -4.28 -17.19
CA ILE A 263 11.38 -4.86 -15.91
C ILE A 263 10.22 -4.06 -15.31
N GLY A 264 10.24 -2.73 -15.44
CA GLY A 264 9.16 -1.86 -14.99
C GLY A 264 7.82 -2.20 -15.64
N GLY A 265 7.79 -2.42 -16.96
CA GLY A 265 6.59 -2.85 -17.68
C GLY A 265 6.11 -4.25 -17.28
N ILE A 266 7.04 -5.17 -16.96
CA ILE A 266 6.68 -6.49 -16.40
C ILE A 266 6.02 -6.32 -15.04
N ILE A 267 6.57 -5.50 -14.14
CA ILE A 267 5.98 -5.26 -12.82
C ILE A 267 4.60 -4.59 -12.94
N GLU A 268 4.44 -3.62 -13.84
CA GLU A 268 3.15 -2.97 -14.09
C GLU A 268 2.10 -3.95 -14.59
N ASN A 269 2.46 -4.87 -15.50
CA ASN A 269 1.55 -5.90 -15.94
C ASN A 269 1.22 -6.90 -14.82
N LEU A 270 2.23 -7.45 -14.14
CA LEU A 270 2.06 -8.55 -13.20
C LEU A 270 1.43 -8.13 -11.86
N THR A 271 1.41 -6.84 -11.52
CA THR A 271 0.68 -6.37 -10.32
C THR A 271 -0.82 -6.22 -10.55
N ASN A 272 -1.30 -6.30 -11.81
CA ASN A 272 -2.74 -6.38 -12.11
C ASN A 272 -3.33 -7.68 -11.55
N ILE A 273 -4.62 -7.63 -11.17
CA ILE A 273 -5.33 -8.79 -10.62
C ILE A 273 -5.36 -9.97 -11.60
N SER A 274 -5.61 -9.65 -12.87
CA SER A 274 -5.61 -10.60 -13.99
C SER A 274 -4.59 -10.13 -15.03
N PRO A 275 -3.30 -10.44 -14.86
CA PRO A 275 -2.25 -9.99 -15.78
C PRO A 275 -2.27 -10.78 -17.09
N ASP A 276 -1.79 -10.18 -18.18
CA ASP A 276 -1.49 -10.93 -19.40
C ASP A 276 -0.14 -11.63 -19.27
N THR A 277 -0.15 -12.95 -19.15
CA THR A 277 1.07 -13.75 -18.99
C THR A 277 1.74 -14.14 -20.31
N SER A 278 1.23 -13.69 -21.46
CA SER A 278 1.81 -13.98 -22.78
C SER A 278 3.28 -13.53 -22.89
N MET A 279 3.63 -12.40 -22.25
CA MET A 279 5.00 -11.87 -22.18
C MET A 279 5.97 -12.76 -21.40
N LEU A 280 5.48 -13.75 -20.65
CA LEU A 280 6.30 -14.72 -19.91
C LEU A 280 6.69 -15.93 -20.77
N ILE A 281 6.34 -15.95 -22.06
CA ILE A 281 6.83 -16.92 -23.03
C ILE A 281 8.28 -16.55 -23.37
N GLY A 282 9.25 -17.18 -22.69
CA GLY A 282 10.68 -16.88 -22.82
C GLY A 282 11.20 -15.94 -21.73
N SER A 283 12.20 -15.12 -22.04
CA SER A 283 12.86 -14.24 -21.05
C SER A 283 12.18 -12.88 -20.87
N GLY A 284 11.09 -12.60 -21.61
CA GLY A 284 10.43 -11.28 -21.57
C GLY A 284 11.32 -10.12 -22.04
N GLY A 285 12.34 -10.40 -22.85
CA GLY A 285 13.31 -9.40 -23.31
C GLY A 285 14.35 -9.01 -22.26
N ILE A 286 14.35 -9.65 -21.08
CA ILE A 286 15.36 -9.44 -20.05
C ILE A 286 16.63 -10.20 -20.43
N LYS A 287 17.76 -9.49 -20.46
CA LYS A 287 19.09 -10.10 -20.59
C LYS A 287 19.48 -10.77 -19.27
N ALA A 288 20.07 -11.96 -19.36
CA ALA A 288 20.64 -12.65 -18.21
C ALA A 288 21.67 -11.75 -17.50
N MET A 289 21.63 -11.75 -16.17
CA MET A 289 22.50 -10.94 -15.34
C MET A 289 23.97 -11.39 -15.49
N PRO A 290 24.91 -10.46 -15.72
CA PRO A 290 26.33 -10.78 -15.70
C PRO A 290 26.76 -11.36 -14.36
N ALA A 291 27.57 -12.43 -14.40
CA ALA A 291 27.97 -13.21 -13.22
C ALA A 291 28.57 -12.34 -12.09
N THR A 292 29.39 -11.35 -12.43
CA THR A 292 30.03 -10.45 -11.46
C THR A 292 29.04 -9.51 -10.77
N LEU A 293 28.02 -9.04 -11.48
CA LEU A 293 26.95 -8.22 -10.90
C LEU A 293 26.05 -9.07 -9.99
N ASP A 294 25.74 -10.29 -10.42
CA ASP A 294 24.95 -11.24 -9.64
C ASP A 294 25.68 -11.61 -8.32
N ALA A 295 26.98 -11.89 -8.39
CA ALA A 295 27.80 -12.16 -7.23
C ALA A 295 27.91 -10.97 -6.26
N ALA A 296 27.96 -9.74 -6.79
CA ALA A 296 27.95 -8.53 -5.97
C ALA A 296 26.60 -8.33 -5.25
N ALA A 297 25.48 -8.64 -5.92
CA ALA A 297 24.16 -8.61 -5.32
C ALA A 297 24.03 -9.65 -4.19
N GLU A 298 24.50 -10.88 -4.40
CA GLU A 298 24.50 -11.93 -3.38
C GLU A 298 25.33 -11.55 -2.15
N ARG A 299 26.52 -10.98 -2.35
CA ARG A 299 27.36 -10.49 -1.26
C ARG A 299 26.58 -9.47 -0.42
N LEU A 300 26.01 -8.45 -1.06
CA LEU A 300 25.24 -7.43 -0.38
C LEU A 300 24.01 -8.03 0.33
N ALA A 301 23.28 -8.92 -0.33
CA ALA A 301 22.09 -9.58 0.22
C ALA A 301 22.38 -10.30 1.54
N VAL A 302 23.51 -10.99 1.67
CA VAL A 302 23.92 -11.63 2.94
C VAL A 302 24.10 -10.61 4.07
N TYR A 303 24.67 -9.43 3.79
CA TYR A 303 24.75 -8.35 4.78
C TYR A 303 23.35 -7.79 5.12
N LEU A 304 22.47 -7.63 4.11
CA LEU A 304 21.11 -7.15 4.32
C LEU A 304 20.31 -8.08 5.25
N LEU A 305 20.39 -9.39 5.00
CA LEU A 305 19.77 -10.44 5.81
C LEU A 305 20.28 -10.40 7.25
N ALA A 306 21.60 -10.36 7.40
CA ALA A 306 22.25 -10.39 8.71
C ALA A 306 21.89 -9.20 9.60
N ARG A 307 21.72 -8.02 8.99
CA ARG A 307 21.30 -6.78 9.66
C ARG A 307 19.82 -6.78 10.01
N ALA A 308 18.99 -7.39 9.17
CA ALA A 308 17.54 -7.55 9.40
C ALA A 308 17.20 -8.72 10.36
N GLY A 309 18.20 -9.41 10.91
CA GLY A 309 18.01 -10.51 11.87
C GLY A 309 17.66 -11.87 11.25
N TYR A 310 17.71 -12.02 9.92
CA TYR A 310 17.47 -13.30 9.25
C TYR A 310 18.67 -14.24 9.33
N ARG A 311 18.40 -15.55 9.22
CA ARG A 311 19.46 -16.58 9.16
C ARG A 311 20.24 -16.43 7.85
N VAL A 312 21.56 -16.61 7.89
CA VAL A 312 22.41 -16.53 6.67
C VAL A 312 23.03 -17.87 6.28
N ASP A 313 22.91 -18.89 7.13
CA ASP A 313 23.61 -20.18 6.95
C ASP A 313 23.13 -20.98 5.75
N ASN A 314 21.85 -20.86 5.41
CA ASN A 314 21.20 -21.71 4.41
C ASN A 314 20.99 -21.02 3.05
N VAL A 315 21.49 -19.79 2.85
CA VAL A 315 21.30 -19.04 1.60
C VAL A 315 21.87 -19.81 0.39
N GLY A 316 23.06 -20.36 0.52
CA GLY A 316 23.69 -21.16 -0.54
C GLY A 316 22.93 -22.47 -0.83
N ALA A 317 22.40 -23.12 0.22
CA ALA A 317 21.61 -24.35 0.07
C ALA A 317 20.26 -24.07 -0.62
N PHE A 318 19.60 -22.98 -0.26
CA PHE A 318 18.38 -22.49 -0.92
C PHE A 318 18.60 -22.33 -2.43
N TRP A 319 19.62 -21.58 -2.85
CA TRP A 319 19.87 -21.34 -4.28
C TRP A 319 20.27 -22.61 -5.04
N LYS A 320 20.99 -23.54 -4.41
CA LYS A 320 21.27 -24.86 -5.00
C LYS A 320 19.98 -25.66 -5.23
N ARG A 321 19.08 -25.71 -4.25
CA ARG A 321 17.77 -26.38 -4.38
C ARG A 321 16.90 -25.71 -5.43
N PHE A 322 16.89 -24.37 -5.45
CA PHE A 322 16.17 -23.58 -6.44
C PHE A 322 16.62 -23.94 -7.86
N ALA A 323 17.93 -23.89 -8.13
CA ALA A 323 18.47 -24.18 -9.45
C ALA A 323 18.32 -25.64 -9.89
N ALA A 324 18.27 -26.58 -8.95
CA ALA A 324 17.96 -27.99 -9.23
C ALA A 324 16.50 -28.19 -9.68
N THR A 325 15.57 -27.40 -9.14
CA THR A 325 14.14 -27.47 -9.48
C THR A 325 13.80 -26.65 -10.73
N TYR A 326 14.41 -25.46 -10.84
CA TYR A 326 14.24 -24.51 -11.92
C TYR A 326 15.60 -24.22 -12.57
N PRO A 327 16.09 -25.09 -13.47
CA PRO A 327 17.32 -24.86 -14.20
C PRO A 327 17.19 -23.66 -15.16
N ALA A 328 18.31 -23.12 -15.63
CA ALA A 328 18.34 -21.97 -16.55
C ALA A 328 17.58 -22.20 -17.88
N THR A 329 17.30 -23.45 -18.24
CA THR A 329 16.45 -23.82 -19.39
C THR A 329 14.97 -23.49 -19.18
N VAL A 330 14.52 -23.27 -17.94
CA VAL A 330 13.19 -22.72 -17.64
C VAL A 330 13.24 -21.21 -17.82
N LEU A 331 13.00 -20.76 -19.05
CA LEU A 331 13.32 -19.41 -19.56
C LEU A 331 12.70 -18.24 -18.79
N ASN A 332 11.58 -18.45 -18.08
CA ASN A 332 10.88 -17.41 -17.30
C ASN A 332 11.05 -17.56 -15.77
N SER A 333 11.92 -18.48 -15.34
CA SER A 333 12.31 -18.66 -13.94
C SER A 333 13.42 -17.70 -13.54
N HIS A 334 13.59 -17.51 -12.24
CA HIS A 334 14.68 -16.72 -11.67
C HIS A 334 16.07 -17.18 -12.17
N THR A 335 16.32 -18.47 -12.33
CA THR A 335 17.64 -18.99 -12.76
C THR A 335 17.97 -18.62 -14.20
N ALA A 336 16.97 -18.46 -15.08
CA ALA A 336 17.21 -17.96 -16.44
C ALA A 336 17.69 -16.50 -16.44
N SER A 337 17.17 -15.68 -15.51
CA SER A 337 17.62 -14.30 -15.30
C SER A 337 18.95 -14.21 -14.52
N HIS A 338 19.25 -15.19 -13.67
CA HIS A 338 20.41 -15.23 -12.75
C HIS A 338 21.19 -16.57 -12.86
N PRO A 339 21.82 -16.89 -14.01
CA PRO A 339 22.28 -18.24 -14.33
C PRO A 339 23.58 -18.68 -13.64
N SER A 340 24.38 -17.75 -13.11
CA SER A 340 25.75 -18.02 -12.62
C SER A 340 25.81 -18.59 -11.21
N LEU A 341 25.10 -19.71 -10.95
CA LEU A 341 24.96 -20.32 -9.62
C LEU A 341 26.30 -20.54 -8.89
N ALA A 342 27.31 -21.09 -9.57
CA ALA A 342 28.59 -21.42 -8.94
C ALA A 342 29.27 -20.19 -8.33
N LEU A 343 29.30 -19.08 -9.07
CA LEU A 343 29.90 -17.84 -8.59
C LEU A 343 29.05 -17.17 -7.50
N ARG A 344 27.72 -17.23 -7.62
CA ARG A 344 26.79 -16.73 -6.60
C ARG A 344 27.01 -17.45 -5.27
N VAL A 345 27.02 -18.78 -5.28
CA VAL A 345 27.27 -19.60 -4.08
C VAL A 345 28.63 -19.30 -3.46
N ALA A 346 29.69 -19.19 -4.27
CA ALA A 346 31.01 -18.83 -3.75
C ALA A 346 31.01 -17.42 -3.09
N SER A 347 30.27 -16.47 -3.65
CA SER A 347 30.10 -15.13 -3.08
C SER A 347 29.32 -15.16 -1.76
N ILE A 348 28.26 -15.96 -1.70
CA ILE A 348 27.45 -16.18 -0.49
C ILE A 348 28.32 -16.77 0.61
N ASP A 349 29.03 -17.86 0.35
CA ASP A 349 29.84 -18.57 1.36
C ASP A 349 30.90 -17.63 1.96
N LYS A 350 31.55 -16.82 1.12
CA LYS A 350 32.49 -15.79 1.56
C LYS A 350 31.81 -14.72 2.41
N ALA A 351 30.67 -14.18 1.97
CA ALA A 351 29.96 -13.13 2.70
C ALA A 351 29.42 -13.64 4.05
N VAL A 352 28.96 -14.89 4.12
CA VAL A 352 28.52 -15.53 5.36
C VAL A 352 29.66 -15.64 6.35
N ALA A 353 30.85 -16.08 5.90
CA ALA A 353 32.04 -16.16 6.75
C ALA A 353 32.43 -14.77 7.30
N GLU A 354 32.42 -13.73 6.47
CA GLU A 354 32.71 -12.36 6.88
C GLU A 354 31.68 -11.80 7.87
N VAL A 355 30.39 -11.99 7.61
CA VAL A 355 29.31 -11.58 8.53
C VAL A 355 29.47 -12.25 9.88
N LYS A 356 29.74 -13.57 9.91
CA LYS A 356 29.97 -14.30 11.17
C LYS A 356 31.18 -13.76 11.92
N ALA A 357 32.31 -13.55 11.24
CA ALA A 357 33.51 -13.00 11.84
C ALA A 357 33.30 -11.59 12.40
N ARG A 358 32.52 -10.74 11.70
CA ARG A 358 32.15 -9.41 12.19
C ARG A 358 31.24 -9.48 13.40
N LYS A 359 30.20 -10.32 13.37
CA LYS A 359 29.29 -10.54 14.51
C LYS A 359 30.05 -11.03 15.75
N SER A 360 30.96 -12.00 15.61
CA SER A 360 31.75 -12.52 16.74
C SER A 360 32.73 -11.49 17.32
N ALA A 361 33.14 -10.51 16.52
CA ALA A 361 34.05 -9.44 16.93
C ALA A 361 33.32 -8.15 17.34
N ASP A 362 31.98 -8.18 17.47
CA ASP A 362 31.13 -7.01 17.74
C ASP A 362 31.40 -5.82 16.79
N LYS A 363 31.68 -6.12 15.52
CA LYS A 363 31.98 -5.12 14.48
C LYS A 363 30.72 -4.77 13.68
N PRO A 364 30.60 -3.52 13.20
CA PRO A 364 29.54 -3.14 12.29
C PRO A 364 29.46 -4.06 11.06
N LEU A 365 28.22 -4.43 10.70
CA LEU A 365 27.90 -5.21 9.51
C LEU A 365 27.84 -4.30 8.29
N LEU A 366 29.01 -3.96 7.77
CA LEU A 366 29.19 -3.17 6.55
C LEU A 366 29.97 -4.01 5.51
N PRO A 367 29.47 -4.10 4.26
CA PRO A 367 30.01 -4.98 3.21
C PRO A 367 31.36 -4.57 2.63
#